data_AF-A0A2X1Q5G9-F1
#
_entry.id   AF-A0A2X1Q5G9-F1
#
_cell.length_a   1.000
_cell.length_b   1.000
_cell.length_c   1.000
_cell.angle_alpha   90.00
_cell.angle_beta   90.00
_cell.angle_gamma   90.00
#
_symmetry.space_group_name_H-M   'P 1'
#
loop_
_entity.id
_entity.type
_entity.pdbx_description
1 polymer ?
#
loop_
_entity_poly.entity_id
_entity_poly.type
_entity_poly.pdbx_seq_one_letter_code
_entity_poly.pdbx_strand_id
1 'polypeptide(L)'
;MTKFKHNYHIPTENIFCLSFEEFEYLIASCKRFKIPPHEVLQSAVEKNKKPSSAAFLFSHHIEDYFDRVVNSVIVNEAGIKMVDSIINKLKPE
;
A
#
# COMPACT_ATOMS: atom_id res chain seq x y z
N MET A 1 -31.77 13.99 8.81
CA MET A 1 -30.91 12.80 9.01
C MET A 1 -31.04 11.88 7.82
N THR A 2 -30.12 11.96 6.87
CA THR A 2 -30.06 11.10 5.69
C THR A 2 -29.62 9.70 6.13
N LYS A 3 -30.53 8.73 6.07
CA LYS A 3 -30.20 7.31 6.30
C LYS A 3 -29.20 6.88 5.23
N PHE A 4 -27.96 6.56 5.63
CA PHE A 4 -27.02 5.87 4.76
C PHE A 4 -27.67 4.57 4.30
N LYS A 5 -27.99 4.46 3.01
CA LYS A 5 -28.52 3.22 2.42
C LYS A 5 -27.41 2.16 2.53
N HIS A 6 -27.62 1.14 3.37
CA HIS A 6 -26.73 0.00 3.60
C HIS A 6 -26.56 -0.95 2.39
N ASN A 7 -26.70 -0.46 1.16
CA ASN A 7 -26.68 -1.30 -0.05
C ASN A 7 -25.27 -1.55 -0.63
N TYR A 8 -24.22 -1.16 0.09
CA TYR A 8 -22.83 -1.45 -0.27
C TYR A 8 -22.13 -2.18 0.88
N HIS A 9 -22.56 -3.41 1.15
CA HIS A 9 -21.75 -4.32 1.96
C HIS A 9 -20.67 -4.91 1.04
N ILE A 10 -19.44 -4.45 1.21
CA ILE A 10 -18.27 -5.11 0.63
C ILE A 10 -18.16 -6.47 1.35
N PRO A 11 -18.16 -7.61 0.64
CA PRO A 11 -17.95 -8.91 1.26
C PRO A 11 -16.64 -8.91 2.05
N THR A 12 -16.62 -9.53 3.23
CA THR A 12 -15.46 -9.48 4.14
C THR A 12 -14.20 -10.06 3.50
N GLU A 13 -14.36 -11.04 2.62
CA GLU A 13 -13.28 -11.62 1.80
C GLU A 13 -12.62 -10.62 0.83
N ASN A 14 -13.27 -9.50 0.56
CA ASN A 14 -12.75 -8.40 -0.27
C ASN A 14 -12.22 -7.23 0.58
N ILE A 15 -12.20 -7.36 1.92
CA ILE A 15 -11.62 -6.38 2.82
C ILE A 15 -10.13 -6.70 2.99
N PHE A 16 -9.28 -5.85 2.42
CA PHE A 16 -7.85 -5.89 2.68
C PHE A 16 -7.51 -4.99 3.85
N CYS A 17 -6.87 -5.53 4.87
CA CYS A 17 -6.15 -4.72 5.84
C CYS A 17 -4.79 -4.38 5.24
N LEU A 18 -4.65 -3.16 4.77
CA LEU A 18 -3.38 -2.61 4.32
C LEU A 18 -2.73 -1.86 5.47
N SER A 19 -1.44 -2.07 5.68
CA SER A 19 -0.66 -1.10 6.42
C SER A 19 -0.64 0.24 5.65
N PHE A 20 -0.41 1.34 6.37
CA PHE A 20 -0.27 2.65 5.74
C PHE A 20 0.87 2.65 4.69
N GLU A 21 1.95 1.92 4.97
CA GLU A 21 3.09 1.77 4.08
C GLU A 21 2.68 1.03 2.79
N GLU A 22 1.96 -0.09 2.90
CA GLU A 22 1.45 -0.86 1.75
C GLU A 22 0.50 -0.01 0.88
N PHE A 23 -0.34 0.81 1.51
CA PHE A 23 -1.19 1.74 0.79
C PHE A 23 -0.37 2.76 0.00
N GLU A 24 0.68 3.32 0.58
CA GLU A 24 1.54 4.27 -0.13
C GLU A 24 2.34 3.64 -1.27
N TYR A 25 2.85 2.42 -1.07
CA TYR A 25 3.49 1.63 -2.13
C TYR A 25 2.53 1.41 -3.31
N LEU A 26 1.27 1.05 -3.03
CA LEU A 26 0.24 0.86 -4.04
C LEU A 26 0.02 2.15 -4.83
N ILE A 27 -0.24 3.28 -4.16
CA ILE A 27 -0.53 4.55 -4.83
C ILE A 27 0.67 5.07 -5.62
N ALA A 28 1.88 5.00 -5.06
CA ALA A 28 3.10 5.43 -5.73
C ALA A 28 3.38 4.61 -6.99
N SER A 29 3.23 3.28 -6.92
CA SER A 29 3.43 2.37 -8.04
C SER A 29 2.36 2.59 -9.12
N CYS A 30 1.08 2.65 -8.74
CA CYS A 30 -0.03 2.97 -9.64
C CYS A 30 0.22 4.27 -10.42
N LYS A 31 0.66 5.34 -9.73
CA LYS A 31 0.98 6.62 -10.35
C LYS A 31 2.12 6.51 -11.35
N ARG A 32 3.19 5.77 -11.02
CA ARG A 32 4.36 5.60 -11.90
C ARG A 32 4.01 4.84 -13.18
N PHE A 33 3.29 3.73 -13.05
CA PHE A 33 2.97 2.85 -14.17
C PHE A 33 1.66 3.23 -14.89
N LYS A 34 0.97 4.28 -14.42
CA LYS A 34 -0.31 4.76 -14.94
C LYS A 34 -1.41 3.68 -14.90
N ILE A 35 -1.41 2.89 -13.83
CA ILE A 35 -2.39 1.83 -13.60
C ILE A 35 -3.39 2.30 -12.54
N PRO A 36 -4.70 2.12 -12.76
CA PRO A 36 -5.70 2.42 -11.74
C PRO A 36 -5.56 1.48 -10.52
N PRO A 37 -5.62 1.99 -9.28
CA PRO A 37 -5.46 1.16 -8.07
C PRO A 37 -6.47 0.00 -7.96
N HIS A 38 -7.68 0.16 -8.49
CA HIS A 38 -8.70 -0.87 -8.45
C HIS A 38 -8.32 -2.13 -9.25
N GLU A 39 -7.51 -2.01 -10.30
CA GLU A 39 -7.05 -3.16 -11.09
C GLU A 39 -6.06 -4.02 -10.29
N VAL A 40 -5.16 -3.39 -9.53
CA VAL A 40 -4.22 -4.08 -8.64
C VAL A 40 -4.97 -4.79 -7.51
N LEU A 41 -5.95 -4.11 -6.91
CA LEU A 41 -6.81 -4.67 -5.87
C LEU A 41 -7.63 -5.85 -6.39
N GLN A 42 -8.16 -5.76 -7.61
CA GLN A 42 -8.89 -6.87 -8.25
C GLN A 42 -7.98 -8.09 -8.45
N SER A 43 -6.76 -7.89 -8.94
CA SER A 43 -5.76 -8.95 -9.08
C SER A 43 -5.44 -9.61 -7.74
N ALA A 44 -5.32 -8.84 -6.65
CA ALA A 44 -5.12 -9.37 -5.30
C ALA A 44 -6.32 -10.24 -4.84
N VAL A 45 -7.55 -9.80 -5.09
CA VAL A 45 -8.78 -10.59 -4.78
C VAL A 45 -8.76 -11.91 -5.53
N GLU A 46 -8.44 -11.89 -6.82
CA GLU A 46 -8.42 -13.09 -7.66
C GLU A 46 -7.36 -14.10 -7.19
N LYS A 47 -6.17 -13.65 -6.82
CA LYS A 47 -5.12 -14.50 -6.24
C LYS A 47 -5.55 -15.13 -4.91
N ASN A 48 -6.29 -14.39 -4.08
CA ASN A 48 -6.74 -14.87 -2.77
C ASN A 48 -7.90 -15.87 -2.81
N LYS A 49 -8.56 -16.08 -3.96
CA LYS A 49 -9.58 -17.13 -4.11
C LYS A 49 -9.01 -18.56 -4.01
N LYS A 50 -7.70 -18.73 -4.22
CA LYS A 50 -6.98 -20.00 -4.01
C LYS A 50 -5.75 -19.73 -3.14
N PRO A 51 -5.96 -19.48 -1.84
CA PRO A 51 -4.88 -19.06 -0.97
C PRO A 51 -3.87 -20.21 -0.85
N SER A 52 -2.62 -19.96 -1.23
CA SER A 52 -1.53 -20.86 -0.86
C SER A 52 -1.40 -20.86 0.68
N SER A 53 -0.88 -21.93 1.27
CA SER A 53 -0.72 -22.06 2.73
C SER A 53 0.25 -21.06 3.36
N ALA A 54 0.94 -20.23 2.58
CA ALA A 54 1.72 -19.11 3.06
C ALA A 54 0.79 -17.89 3.19
N ALA A 55 0.77 -17.23 4.36
CA ALA A 55 0.11 -15.96 4.53
C ALA A 55 0.59 -14.97 3.45
N PHE A 56 -0.26 -14.69 2.46
CA PHE A 56 0.05 -13.79 1.37
C PHE A 56 -0.18 -12.36 1.86
N LEU A 57 0.90 -11.73 2.32
CA LEU A 57 0.92 -10.30 2.66
C LEU A 57 0.60 -9.48 1.39
N PHE A 58 -0.13 -8.36 1.55
CA PHE A 58 -0.55 -7.57 0.41
C PHE A 58 0.64 -6.94 -0.33
N SER A 59 1.72 -6.61 0.39
CA SER A 59 3.00 -6.24 -0.20
C SER A 59 3.45 -7.17 -1.34
N HIS A 60 3.33 -8.50 -1.18
CA HIS A 60 3.70 -9.47 -2.21
C HIS A 60 2.78 -9.39 -3.44
N HIS A 61 1.50 -9.04 -3.27
CA HIS A 61 0.62 -8.82 -4.41
C HIS A 61 1.01 -7.57 -5.20
N ILE A 62 1.46 -6.50 -4.53
CA ILE A 62 1.97 -5.30 -5.20
C ILE A 62 3.27 -5.64 -5.95
N GLU A 63 4.20 -6.35 -5.30
CA GLU A 63 5.48 -6.78 -5.89
C GLU A 63 5.29 -7.71 -7.09
N ASP A 64 4.37 -8.67 -7.02
CA ASP A 64 4.07 -9.54 -8.16
C ASP A 64 3.41 -8.79 -9.32
N TYR A 65 2.63 -7.74 -9.03
CA TYR A 65 1.87 -7.02 -10.05
C TYR A 65 2.74 -6.02 -10.81
N PHE A 66 3.71 -5.41 -10.16
CA PHE A 66 4.61 -4.43 -10.77
C PHE A 66 6.03 -5.00 -10.89
N ASP A 67 6.63 -4.95 -12.09
CA ASP A 67 8.03 -5.35 -12.32
C ASP A 67 9.04 -4.66 -11.37
N ARG A 68 8.67 -3.51 -10.79
CA ARG A 68 9.43 -2.82 -9.76
C ARG A 68 8.52 -1.95 -8.89
N VAL A 69 8.49 -2.20 -7.58
CA VAL A 69 7.75 -1.35 -6.62
C VAL A 69 8.46 -0.02 -6.40
N VAL A 70 7.69 1.06 -6.27
CA VAL A 70 8.20 2.41 -5.99
C VAL A 70 8.09 2.69 -4.50
N ASN A 71 9.20 3.08 -3.88
CA ASN A 71 9.23 3.41 -2.45
C ASN A 71 8.19 4.48 -2.09
N SER A 72 7.60 4.34 -0.90
CA SER A 72 6.74 5.36 -0.33
C SER A 72 7.49 6.71 -0.29
N VAL A 73 6.87 7.74 -0.87
CA VAL A 73 7.41 9.10 -0.86
C VAL A 73 7.40 9.67 0.56
N ILE A 74 6.32 9.47 1.33
CA ILE A 74 6.15 10.04 2.66
C ILE A 74 7.07 9.36 3.68
N VAL A 75 7.19 8.03 3.64
CA VAL A 75 8.15 7.30 4.49
C VAL A 75 9.58 7.72 4.15
N ASN A 76 9.89 7.87 2.87
CA ASN A 76 11.21 8.34 2.44
C ASN A 76 11.49 9.78 2.92
N GLU A 77 10.54 10.70 2.76
CA GLU A 77 10.65 12.07 3.26
C GLU A 77 10.76 12.13 4.78
N ALA A 78 9.99 11.32 5.51
CA ALA A 78 10.06 11.22 6.97
C ALA A 78 11.42 10.68 7.42
N GLY A 79 11.94 9.65 6.74
CA GLY A 79 13.26 9.09 6.97
C GLY A 79 14.37 10.11 6.75
N ILE A 80 14.33 10.85 5.63
CA ILE A 80 15.28 11.92 5.33
C ILE A 80 15.26 12.99 6.43
N LYS A 81 14.07 13.48 6.81
CA LYS A 81 13.93 14.48 7.88
C LYS A 81 14.50 13.99 9.21
N MET A 82 14.34 12.71 9.52
CA MET A 82 14.87 12.12 10.75
C MET A 82 16.41 12.04 10.71
N VAL A 83 16.97 11.64 9.58
CA VAL A 83 18.43 11.63 9.36
C VAL A 83 19.00 13.05 9.47
N ASP A 84 18.38 14.04 8.83
CA ASP A 84 18.79 15.44 8.92
C ASP A 84 18.76 15.97 10.36
N SER A 85 17.72 15.60 11.12
CA SER A 85 17.60 15.96 12.53
C SER A 85 18.74 15.36 13.37
N ILE A 86 19.10 14.10 13.14
CA ILE A 86 20.22 13.44 13.81
C ILE A 86 21.54 14.12 13.43
N ILE A 87 21.78 14.37 12.14
CA ILE A 87 22.99 15.03 11.66
C ILE A 87 23.15 16.40 12.31
N ASN A 88 22.08 17.19 12.39
CA ASN A 88 22.13 18.52 13.01
C ASN A 88 22.42 18.46 14.51
N LYS A 89 21.97 17.42 15.22
CA LYS A 89 22.30 17.21 16.65
C LYS A 89 23.74 16.73 16.86
N LEU A 90 24.34 16.10 15.87
CA LEU A 90 25.71 15.57 15.94
C LEU A 90 26.76 16.56 15.47
N LYS A 91 26.37 17.71 14.89
CA LYS A 91 27.32 18.77 14.54
C LYS A 91 27.87 19.39 15.84
N PRO A 92 29.20 19.37 16.06
CA PRO A 92 29.80 20.09 17.18
C PRO A 92 29.61 21.60 16.97
N GLU A 93 29.48 22.34 18.07
CA GLU A 93 29.37 23.81 18.10
C GLU A 93 30.53 24.50 17.38
#